data_AF-A0A967L9P0-F1
#
_entry.id   AF-A0A967L9P0-F1
#
_cell.length_a   1.000
_cell.length_b   1.000
_cell.length_c   1.000
_cell.angle_alpha   90.00
_cell.angle_beta   90.00
_cell.angle_gamma   90.00
#
_symmetry.space_group_name_H-M   'P 1'
#
loop_
_entity.id
_entity.type
_entity.pdbx_description
1 polymer ?
#
loop_
_entity_poly.entity_id
_entity_poly.type
_entity_poly.pdbx_seq_one_letter_code
_entity_poly.pdbx_strand_id
1 'polypeptide(L)'
;SSNDPNNPLFEVALLGAGGMFELVRIERDGDDAIIHFNTNPDNREATYTYFVLFSGDLETWDFLDSLSSPGGTTEQVRHVDGFTERQRYWQVKELAQ
;
A
#
# COMPACT_ATOMS: atom_id res chain seq x y z
N SER A 1 -10.68 16.35 -17.01
CA SER A 1 -10.05 15.02 -16.85
C SER A 1 -11.12 14.10 -16.29
N SER A 2 -11.57 13.11 -17.06
CA SER A 2 -12.76 12.30 -16.73
C SER A 2 -12.35 11.11 -15.86
N ASN A 3 -12.95 10.97 -14.68
CA ASN A 3 -12.91 9.75 -13.88
C ASN A 3 -13.69 8.66 -14.63
N ASP A 4 -13.00 7.82 -15.41
CA ASP A 4 -13.58 6.62 -15.99
C ASP A 4 -13.70 5.55 -14.88
N PRO A 5 -14.92 5.10 -14.53
CA PRO A 5 -15.11 4.07 -13.51
C PRO A 5 -14.55 2.69 -13.90
N ASN A 6 -14.18 2.47 -15.16
CA ASN A 6 -13.53 1.23 -15.63
C ASN A 6 -12.01 1.31 -15.61
N ASN A 7 -11.44 2.47 -15.30
CA ASN A 7 -10.01 2.68 -15.23
C ASN A 7 -9.67 3.40 -13.92
N PRO A 8 -9.57 2.64 -12.80
CA PRO A 8 -9.30 3.25 -11.50
C PRO A 8 -8.00 4.05 -11.58
N LEU A 9 -8.12 5.37 -11.48
CA LEU A 9 -7.00 6.27 -11.25
C LEU A 9 -6.54 6.01 -9.82
N PHE A 10 -5.54 5.14 -9.67
CA PHE A 10 -4.82 5.01 -8.41
C PHE A 10 -4.03 6.31 -8.19
N GLU A 11 -4.58 7.24 -7.39
CA GLU A 11 -3.83 8.41 -6.94
C GLU A 11 -2.94 7.99 -5.77
N VAL A 12 -1.65 7.85 -6.06
CA VAL A 12 -0.66 7.41 -5.07
C VAL A 12 -0.04 8.64 -4.41
N ALA A 13 -0.53 9.00 -3.22
CA ALA A 13 0.12 10.01 -2.39
C ALA A 13 1.26 9.38 -1.57
N LEU A 14 2.51 9.59 -2.01
CA LEU A 14 3.72 9.11 -1.33
C LEU A 14 4.22 10.13 -0.31
N LEU A 15 4.02 9.85 0.98
CA LEU A 15 4.67 10.59 2.08
C LEU A 15 5.19 9.57 3.10
N GLY A 16 6.50 9.30 3.05
CA GLY A 16 7.21 8.44 4.01
C GLY A 16 8.26 9.24 4.76
N ALA A 17 8.43 8.96 6.05
CA ALA A 17 9.33 9.68 6.95
C ALA A 17 10.82 9.29 6.80
N GLY A 18 11.15 8.24 6.03
CA GLY A 18 12.49 7.65 5.97
C GLY A 18 13.17 7.57 4.58
N GLY A 19 12.51 7.96 3.49
CA GLY A 19 13.04 7.81 2.13
C GLY A 19 11.99 7.39 1.10
N MET A 20 12.42 7.19 -0.14
CA MET A 20 11.57 6.71 -1.25
C MET A 20 11.18 5.25 -1.01
N PHE A 21 9.97 5.00 -0.55
CA PHE A 21 9.29 3.72 -0.76
C PHE A 21 8.38 3.86 -1.99
N GLU A 22 8.23 2.80 -2.76
CA GLU A 22 7.48 2.83 -4.02
C GLU A 22 6.34 1.82 -3.96
N LEU A 23 5.10 2.31 -4.00
CA LEU A 23 3.97 1.44 -4.33
C LEU A 23 4.14 0.99 -5.79
N VAL A 24 4.35 -0.31 -6.00
CA VAL A 24 4.64 -0.84 -7.33
C VAL A 24 3.35 -1.00 -8.13
N ARG A 25 2.37 -1.69 -7.55
CA ARG A 25 1.06 -1.93 -8.17
C ARG A 25 0.06 -2.51 -7.17
N ILE A 26 -1.22 -2.39 -7.52
CA ILE A 26 -2.30 -3.13 -6.87
C ILE A 26 -2.91 -4.04 -7.92
N GLU A 27 -2.85 -5.34 -7.68
CA GLU A 27 -3.45 -6.36 -8.55
C GLU A 27 -4.80 -6.79 -7.98
N ARG A 28 -5.74 -7.11 -8.87
CA ARG A 28 -7.00 -7.75 -8.50
C ARG A 28 -6.89 -9.26 -8.72
N ASP A 29 -7.19 -10.03 -7.68
CA ASP A 29 -7.28 -11.49 -7.70
C ASP A 29 -8.68 -11.91 -7.23
N GLY A 30 -9.63 -12.03 -8.16
CA GLY A 30 -11.04 -12.15 -7.81
C GLY A 30 -11.57 -10.88 -7.14
N ASP A 31 -12.14 -11.03 -5.93
CA ASP A 31 -12.56 -9.90 -5.08
C ASP A 31 -11.45 -9.42 -4.15
N ASP A 32 -10.27 -10.05 -4.17
CA ASP A 32 -9.13 -9.67 -3.34
C ASP A 32 -8.26 -8.63 -4.03
N ALA A 33 -7.66 -7.74 -3.23
CA ALA A 33 -6.62 -6.83 -3.68
C ALA A 33 -5.24 -7.30 -3.19
N ILE A 34 -4.27 -7.35 -4.10
CA ILE A 34 -2.87 -7.67 -3.81
C ILE A 34 -2.04 -6.40 -3.96
N ILE A 35 -1.53 -5.90 -2.85
CA ILE A 35 -0.77 -4.66 -2.76
C ILE A 35 0.72 -5.01 -2.81
N HIS A 36 1.41 -4.57 -3.87
CA HIS A 36 2.85 -4.77 -4.05
C HIS A 36 3.60 -3.46 -3.81
N PHE A 37 4.66 -3.49 -2.98
CA PHE A 37 5.46 -2.31 -2.71
C PHE A 37 6.92 -2.64 -2.47
N ASN A 38 7.80 -1.70 -2.81
CA ASN A 38 9.22 -1.76 -2.49
C ASN A 38 9.43 -1.18 -1.09
N THR A 39 10.13 -1.93 -0.26
CA THR A 39 10.58 -1.47 1.06
C THR A 39 11.78 -0.54 0.90
N ASN A 40 12.08 0.22 1.95
CA ASN A 40 13.14 1.22 1.94
C ASN A 40 14.46 0.58 1.51
N PRO A 41 15.12 1.08 0.46
CA PRO A 41 16.35 0.47 -0.05
C PRO A 41 17.56 0.71 0.84
N ASP A 42 17.42 1.49 1.93
CA ASP A 42 18.46 1.65 2.93
C ASP A 42 18.85 0.29 3.52
N ASN A 43 20.10 -0.08 3.32
CA ASN A 43 20.68 -1.38 3.67
C ASN A 43 21.49 -1.31 4.97
N ARG A 44 21.41 -0.21 5.71
CA ARG A 44 21.77 -0.21 7.13
C ARG A 44 20.96 -1.31 7.78
N GLU A 45 21.57 -2.14 8.61
CA GLU A 45 20.99 -3.34 9.24
C GLU A 45 19.80 -3.01 10.18
N ALA A 46 18.74 -2.44 9.63
CA ALA A 46 17.55 -1.96 10.30
C ALA A 46 16.35 -2.73 9.75
N THR A 47 15.48 -3.19 10.64
CA THR A 47 14.22 -3.81 10.25
C THR A 47 13.12 -2.77 10.21
N TYR A 48 12.71 -2.36 9.02
CA TYR A 48 11.63 -1.39 8.84
C TYR A 48 10.28 -2.06 9.06
N THR A 49 9.36 -1.35 9.73
CA THR A 49 7.98 -1.81 9.89
C THR A 49 7.07 -0.99 8.99
N TYR A 50 6.26 -1.67 8.20
CA TYR A 50 5.30 -1.08 7.28
C TYR A 50 3.89 -1.41 7.72
N PHE A 51 3.05 -0.38 7.85
CA PHE A 51 1.61 -0.52 8.05
C PHE A 51 0.90 -0.39 6.71
N VAL A 52 0.07 -1.38 6.40
CA VAL A 52 -0.84 -1.33 5.26
C VAL A 52 -2.20 -0.94 5.80
N LEU A 53 -2.74 0.14 5.23
CA LEU A 53 -4.03 0.71 5.59
C LEU A 53 -4.94 0.68 4.37
N PHE A 54 -6.25 0.63 4.60
CA PHE A 54 -7.23 0.80 3.55
C PHE A 54 -8.27 1.85 3.93
N SER A 55 -8.95 2.38 2.92
CA SER A 55 -10.02 3.35 3.10
C SER A 55 -11.07 3.20 2.01
N GLY A 56 -12.33 3.46 2.36
CA GLY A 56 -13.43 3.62 1.40
C GLY A 56 -13.68 5.07 0.97
N ASP A 57 -13.18 6.05 1.73
CA ASP A 57 -13.57 7.46 1.62
C ASP A 57 -12.38 8.46 1.60
N LEU A 58 -11.14 7.97 1.72
CA LEU A 58 -9.88 8.74 1.90
C LEU A 58 -9.76 9.54 3.21
N GLU A 59 -10.81 9.60 4.02
CA GLU A 59 -10.85 10.35 5.28
C GLU A 59 -10.56 9.42 6.47
N THR A 60 -11.14 8.24 6.46
CA THR A 60 -11.01 7.20 7.48
C THR A 60 -10.10 6.09 6.98
N TRP A 61 -9.10 5.72 7.77
CA TRP A 61 -8.12 4.70 7.41
C TRP A 61 -8.14 3.58 8.43
N ASP A 62 -8.51 2.39 7.96
CA ASP A 62 -8.53 1.18 8.74
C ASP A 62 -7.21 0.43 8.59
N PHE A 63 -6.74 -0.16 9.69
CA PHE A 63 -5.57 -1.02 9.68
C PHE A 63 -5.89 -2.33 8.98
N LEU A 64 -5.12 -2.67 7.95
CA LEU A 64 -5.22 -3.94 7.25
C LEU A 64 -4.21 -4.94 7.80
N ASP A 65 -2.92 -4.60 7.74
CA ASP A 65 -1.84 -5.50 8.11
C ASP A 65 -0.54 -4.73 8.43
N SER A 66 0.43 -5.42 9.01
CA SER A 66 1.79 -4.92 9.21
C SER A 66 2.83 -5.94 8.81
N LEU A 67 3.91 -5.49 8.18
CA LEU A 67 5.05 -6.35 7.88
C LEU A 67 6.36 -5.72 8.35
N SER A 68 7.29 -6.57 8.77
CA SER A 68 8.67 -6.19 9.08
C SER A 68 9.59 -6.68 7.96
N SER A 69 10.36 -5.77 7.36
CA SER A 69 11.30 -6.10 6.29
C SER A 69 12.70 -5.56 6.59
N PRO A 70 13.76 -6.27 6.19
CA PRO A 70 15.14 -5.78 6.29
C PRO A 70 15.45 -4.62 5.31
N GLY A 71 14.48 -4.16 4.52
CA GLY A 71 14.70 -3.15 3.47
C GLY A 71 15.23 -3.76 2.18
N GLY A 72 15.12 -3.01 1.07
CA GLY A 72 15.61 -3.40 -0.25
C GLY A 72 14.89 -4.58 -0.90
N THR A 73 13.72 -4.98 -0.38
CA THR A 73 12.89 -6.06 -0.92
C THR A 73 11.58 -5.54 -1.50
N THR A 74 11.01 -6.29 -2.44
CA THR A 74 9.61 -6.14 -2.84
C THR A 74 8.75 -7.05 -1.98
N GLU A 75 7.75 -6.46 -1.34
CA GLU A 75 6.81 -7.15 -0.46
C GLU A 75 5.39 -7.10 -1.02
N GLN A 76 4.55 -8.02 -0.55
CA GLN A 76 3.13 -8.08 -0.93
C GLN A 76 2.23 -8.32 0.28
N VAL A 77 1.05 -7.67 0.27
CA VAL A 77 -0.03 -7.89 1.24
C VAL A 77 -1.34 -8.15 0.50
N ARG A 78 -2.15 -9.07 1.01
CA ARG A 78 -3.47 -9.40 0.46
C ARG A 78 -4.58 -8.79 1.34
N HIS A 79 -5.43 -7.98 0.74
CA HIS A 79 -6.71 -7.57 1.32
C HIS A 79 -7.81 -8.49 0.77
N VAL A 80 -8.26 -9.45 1.59
CA VAL A 80 -9.40 -10.31 1.24
C VAL A 80 -10.65 -9.45 1.07
N ASP A 81 -11.43 -9.69 0.02
CA ASP A 81 -12.63 -8.91 -0.31
C ASP A 81 -12.35 -7.41 -0.55
N GLY A 82 -11.10 -7.04 -0.81
CA GLY A 82 -10.64 -5.66 -0.99
C GLY A 82 -11.25 -4.93 -2.19
N PHE A 83 -11.96 -5.63 -3.07
CA PHE A 83 -12.62 -5.10 -4.26
C PHE A 83 -14.15 -5.29 -4.29
N THR A 84 -14.75 -5.68 -3.16
CA THR A 84 -16.21 -5.88 -3.04
C THR A 84 -17.03 -4.59 -3.16
N GLU A 85 -16.39 -3.42 -2.98
CA GLU A 85 -17.03 -2.11 -3.17
C GLU A 85 -16.38 -1.29 -4.29
N ARG A 86 -17.13 -0.31 -4.79
CA ARG A 86 -16.76 0.48 -5.99
C ARG A 86 -15.56 1.40 -5.80
N GLN A 87 -15.30 1.88 -4.58
CA GLN A 87 -14.21 2.81 -4.29
C GLN A 87 -13.43 2.32 -3.09
N ARG A 88 -12.13 2.11 -3.33
CA ARG A 88 -11.18 1.59 -2.36
C ARG A 88 -9.81 2.20 -2.61
N TYR A 89 -9.16 2.52 -1.50
CA TYR A 89 -7.86 3.15 -1.46
C TYR A 89 -6.99 2.36 -0.51
N TRP A 90 -5.70 2.27 -0.84
CA TRP A 90 -4.70 1.60 -0.03
C TRP A 90 -3.54 2.55 0.20
N GLN A 91 -2.95 2.45 1.38
CA GLN A 91 -1.78 3.22 1.76
C GLN A 91 -0.80 2.32 2.50
N VAL A 92 0.47 2.47 2.19
CA VAL A 92 1.56 1.85 2.94
C VAL A 92 2.30 2.95 3.68
N LYS A 93 2.51 2.79 4.99
CA LYS A 93 3.27 3.73 5.83
C LYS A 93 4.45 3.01 6.47
N GLU A 94 5.65 3.52 6.21
CA GLU A 94 6.81 3.16 7.02
C GLU A 94 6.71 3.84 8.39
N LEU A 95 6.92 3.08 9.46
CA LEU A 95 7.06 3.62 10.79
C LEU A 95 8.52 4.00 11.03
N ALA A 96 8.76 5.27 11.39
CA ALA A 96 10.06 5.69 11.89
C ALA A 96 10.39 4.91 13.17
N GLN A 97 11.60 4.35 13.23
CA GLN A 97 12.13 3.73 14.45
C GLN A 97 12.59 4.78 15.47
#